data_AF-A0A6G1Q9W4-F1
#
_entry.id   AF-A0A6G1Q9W4-F1
#
_cell.length_a   1.000
_cell.length_b   1.000
_cell.length_c   1.000
_cell.angle_alpha   90.00
_cell.angle_beta   90.00
_cell.angle_gamma   90.00
#
_symmetry.space_group_name_H-M   'P 1'
#
loop_
_entity.id
_entity.type
_entity.pdbx_description
1 polymer ?
#
loop_
_entity_poly.entity_id
_entity_poly.type
_entity_poly.pdbx_seq_one_letter_code
_entity_poly.pdbx_strand_id
1 'polypeptide(L)'
;MAGGVRRKSPGVPSPLWGKLQTLWQDKHLVLFKTEYTLLVVSVLWLLEIGINVWVIQKVAYTEIDWKAYMDEVEGVINGTYDYTQLKGDTGPLVYPAGFVYIFTALYYITNHGVNIRLGQYIFAVFYLITLLLVFRIYNRTKKVPPYVFFFVCCASYRIHSIFVLRLFNDPVAMMLLFAAVNLFIDGYWTLGCAMYRQVSLTQLLKYCSRLLLGVPFLLENPTGYLSRAFDLGRQFMFKWTVNWRFLPEWLFLNRYFHILLLAAHLLTLLLFAFHRWKSRSLHYQFYVWYFHTLPYLLWSGGVKKLAHLLRVLILGLIELSWNTYPSTNSSSAALHVCHFIILLCLWLAPSLSSASAELKEHKSVKDKRQ
;
A
#
# COMPACT_ATOMS: atom_id res chain seq x y z
N MET A 1 47.17 64.40 0.52
CA MET A 1 46.97 63.04 -0.02
C MET A 1 45.60 62.55 0.42
N ALA A 2 44.58 62.66 -0.43
CA ALA A 2 43.23 62.20 -0.11
C ALA A 2 43.03 60.79 -0.71
N GLY A 3 42.88 59.79 0.16
CA GLY A 3 42.68 58.39 -0.22
C GLY A 3 41.27 58.14 -0.74
N GLY A 4 41.16 57.73 -2.01
CA GLY A 4 39.91 57.34 -2.63
C GLY A 4 39.40 56.00 -2.10
N VAL A 5 38.25 56.01 -1.43
CA VAL A 5 37.53 54.80 -1.03
C VAL A 5 36.75 54.27 -2.25
N ARG A 6 37.22 53.17 -2.84
CA ARG A 6 36.47 52.40 -3.85
C ARG A 6 35.22 51.80 -3.22
N ARG A 7 34.03 52.32 -3.57
CA ARG A 7 32.75 51.65 -3.31
C ARG A 7 32.68 50.35 -4.12
N LYS A 8 32.62 49.20 -3.44
CA LYS A 8 32.25 47.91 -4.05
C LYS A 8 30.78 47.97 -4.47
N SER A 9 30.51 47.69 -5.74
CA SER A 9 29.17 47.45 -6.27
C SER A 9 28.55 46.21 -5.59
N PRO A 10 27.23 46.23 -5.24
CA PRO A 10 26.59 45.06 -4.66
C PRO A 10 26.55 43.95 -5.72
N GLY A 11 27.17 42.81 -5.41
CA GLY A 11 27.13 41.64 -6.27
C GLY A 11 25.69 41.17 -6.47
N VAL A 12 25.30 40.99 -7.73
CA VAL A 12 24.00 40.42 -8.10
C VAL A 12 23.87 39.05 -7.41
N PRO A 13 22.83 38.82 -6.58
CA PRO A 13 22.67 37.53 -5.91
C PRO A 13 22.50 36.44 -6.96
N SER A 14 23.13 35.29 -6.73
CA SER A 14 23.08 34.17 -7.66
C SER A 14 21.61 33.78 -7.94
N PRO A 15 21.26 33.32 -9.16
CA PRO A 15 19.89 32.94 -9.51
C PRO A 15 19.29 31.87 -8.58
N LEU A 16 20.15 31.03 -7.99
CA LEU A 16 19.79 30.03 -6.99
C LEU A 16 19.40 30.66 -5.65
N TRP A 17 20.13 31.68 -5.19
CA TRP A 17 19.82 32.40 -3.94
C TRP A 17 18.49 33.16 -4.05
N GLY A 18 18.22 33.78 -5.20
CA GLY A 18 16.93 34.40 -5.49
C GLY A 18 15.77 33.41 -5.44
N LYS A 19 15.92 32.22 -6.06
CA LYS A 19 14.92 31.14 -6.01
C LYS A 19 14.69 30.59 -4.60
N LEU A 20 15.76 30.42 -3.81
CA LEU A 20 15.67 29.99 -2.41
C LEU A 20 14.93 31.02 -1.55
N GLN A 21 15.19 32.31 -1.77
CA GLN A 21 14.56 33.39 -1.02
C GLN A 21 13.07 33.54 -1.36
N THR A 22 12.67 33.35 -2.62
CA THR A 22 11.25 33.27 -3.01
C THR A 22 10.56 32.02 -2.44
N LEU A 23 11.22 30.86 -2.44
CA LEU A 23 10.70 29.63 -1.83
C LEU A 23 10.51 29.78 -0.31
N TRP A 24 11.40 30.52 0.36
CA TRP A 24 11.30 30.81 1.79
C TRP A 24 10.13 31.73 2.14
N GLN A 25 9.88 32.76 1.31
CA GLN A 25 8.71 33.64 1.45
C GLN A 25 7.40 32.86 1.23
N ASP A 26 7.39 31.93 0.28
CA ASP A 26 6.24 31.10 -0.10
C ASP A 26 6.21 29.72 0.60
N LYS A 27 6.90 29.55 1.73
CA LYS A 27 7.06 28.25 2.40
C LYS A 27 5.74 27.52 2.68
N HIS A 28 4.67 28.26 2.94
CA HIS A 28 3.34 27.68 3.16
C HIS A 28 2.75 27.10 1.86
N LEU A 29 3.02 27.72 0.71
CA LEU A 29 2.54 27.25 -0.59
C LEU A 29 3.16 25.92 -1.00
N VAL A 30 4.41 25.66 -0.61
CA VAL A 30 5.11 24.38 -0.87
C VAL A 30 4.35 23.19 -0.29
N LEU A 31 3.72 23.37 0.87
CA LEU A 31 2.99 22.33 1.59
C LEU A 31 1.57 22.11 1.07
N PHE A 32 0.93 23.13 0.48
CA PHE A 32 -0.48 23.05 0.07
C PHE A 32 -0.70 22.99 -1.45
N LYS A 33 0.18 23.57 -2.27
CA LYS A 33 0.04 23.56 -3.73
C LYS A 33 0.64 22.29 -4.33
N THR A 34 -0.16 21.61 -5.16
CA THR A 34 0.21 20.35 -5.81
C THR A 34 1.31 20.51 -6.87
N GLU A 35 1.66 21.73 -7.26
CA GLU A 35 2.79 22.05 -8.13
C GLU A 35 4.14 21.69 -7.50
N TYR A 36 4.24 21.80 -6.17
CA TYR A 36 5.46 21.46 -5.43
C TYR A 36 5.51 19.99 -4.99
N THR A 37 4.55 19.16 -5.42
CA THR A 37 4.49 17.72 -5.09
C THR A 37 5.83 17.04 -5.36
N LEU A 38 6.39 17.22 -6.56
CA LEU A 38 7.65 16.57 -6.95
C LEU A 38 8.81 16.95 -6.01
N LEU A 39 8.93 18.23 -5.64
CA LEU A 39 9.96 18.71 -4.73
C LEU A 39 9.83 18.05 -3.35
N VAL A 40 8.61 18.09 -2.79
CA VAL A 40 8.34 17.54 -1.44
C VAL A 40 8.57 16.04 -1.40
N VAL A 41 8.07 15.29 -2.39
CA VAL A 41 8.26 13.83 -2.41
C VAL A 41 9.71 13.42 -2.64
N SER A 42 10.49 14.18 -3.43
CA SER A 42 11.93 13.91 -3.59
C SER A 42 12.70 14.08 -2.28
N VAL A 43 12.41 15.14 -1.52
CA VAL A 43 13.04 15.35 -0.20
C VAL A 43 12.62 14.24 0.77
N LEU A 44 11.32 13.94 0.86
CA LEU A 44 10.82 12.88 1.73
C LEU A 44 11.41 11.52 1.37
N TRP A 45 11.54 11.20 0.09
CA TRP A 45 12.12 9.93 -0.35
C TRP A 45 13.59 9.78 0.06
N LEU A 46 14.39 10.85 -0.03
CA LEU A 46 15.77 10.83 0.45
C LEU A 46 15.85 10.66 1.98
N LEU A 47 14.96 11.32 2.72
CA LEU A 47 14.86 11.15 4.18
C LEU A 47 14.49 9.72 4.55
N GLU A 48 13.59 9.10 3.79
CA GLU A 48 13.16 7.71 3.99
C GLU A 48 14.30 6.70 3.83
N ILE A 49 15.29 6.95 2.98
CA ILE A 49 16.51 6.12 2.93
C ILE A 49 17.20 6.12 4.30
N GLY A 50 17.38 7.30 4.90
CA GLY A 50 17.99 7.46 6.22
C GLY A 50 17.18 6.81 7.32
N ILE A 51 15.84 6.97 7.30
CA ILE A 51 14.94 6.36 8.27
C ILE A 51 15.02 4.83 8.19
N ASN A 52 14.99 4.24 6.99
CA ASN A 52 15.08 2.79 6.83
C ASN A 52 16.42 2.25 7.35
N VAL A 53 17.54 2.93 7.04
CA VAL A 53 18.85 2.55 7.60
C VAL A 53 18.87 2.65 9.12
N TRP A 54 18.30 3.71 9.69
CA TRP A 54 18.21 3.91 11.13
C TRP A 54 17.35 2.83 11.81
N VAL A 55 16.17 2.52 11.26
CA VAL A 55 15.27 1.47 11.76
C VAL A 55 15.98 0.11 11.75
N ILE A 56 16.63 -0.24 10.63
CA ILE A 56 17.41 -1.48 10.52
C ILE A 56 18.46 -1.52 11.63
N GLN A 57 19.22 -0.46 11.83
CA GLN A 57 20.34 -0.46 12.78
C GLN A 57 19.91 -0.43 14.26
N LYS A 58 18.78 0.20 14.58
CA LYS A 58 18.37 0.50 15.96
C LYS A 58 17.24 -0.36 16.50
N VAL A 59 16.42 -0.95 15.63
CA VAL A 59 15.28 -1.76 16.04
C VAL A 59 15.58 -3.24 15.82
N ALA A 60 15.32 -4.06 16.85
CA ALA A 60 15.52 -5.49 16.78
C ALA A 60 14.60 -6.12 15.72
N TYR A 61 15.16 -7.04 14.95
CA TYR A 61 14.40 -7.88 14.02
C TYR A 61 13.39 -8.76 14.78
N THR A 62 12.20 -8.93 14.21
CA THR A 62 11.16 -9.80 14.79
C THR A 62 10.80 -10.87 13.79
N GLU A 63 11.24 -12.10 14.05
CA GLU A 63 10.92 -13.27 13.25
C GLU A 63 9.43 -13.61 13.36
N ILE A 64 8.76 -13.78 12.22
CA ILE A 64 7.37 -14.26 12.16
C ILE A 64 7.24 -15.29 11.05
N ASP A 65 7.42 -14.89 9.80
CA ASP A 65 7.20 -15.78 8.64
C ASP A 65 8.47 -16.00 7.79
N TRP A 66 9.58 -15.29 8.03
CA TRP A 66 10.75 -15.34 7.15
C TRP A 66 11.37 -16.74 7.11
N LYS A 67 11.58 -17.38 8.26
CA LYS A 67 12.08 -18.76 8.32
C LYS A 67 11.15 -19.73 7.59
N ALA A 68 9.85 -19.64 7.86
CA ALA A 68 8.87 -20.48 7.18
C ALA A 68 8.92 -20.31 5.65
N TYR A 69 9.09 -19.07 5.16
CA TYR A 69 9.27 -18.82 3.73
C TYR A 69 10.54 -19.46 3.16
N MET A 70 11.65 -19.45 3.91
CA MET A 70 12.89 -20.09 3.48
C MET A 70 12.74 -21.62 3.44
N ASP A 71 12.13 -22.22 4.46
CA ASP A 71 11.89 -23.67 4.52
C ASP A 71 10.98 -24.16 3.39
N GLU A 72 9.88 -23.42 3.13
CA GLU A 72 8.94 -23.72 2.04
C GLU A 72 9.62 -23.73 0.68
N VAL A 73 10.52 -22.76 0.44
CA VAL A 73 11.25 -22.63 -0.82
C VAL A 73 12.38 -23.64 -0.92
N GLU A 74 13.05 -23.95 0.18
CA GLU A 74 14.10 -24.98 0.22
C GLU A 74 13.54 -26.35 -0.19
N GLY A 75 12.32 -26.70 0.23
CA GLY A 75 11.62 -27.89 -0.25
C GLY A 75 11.53 -27.95 -1.78
N VAL A 76 11.22 -26.82 -2.43
CA VAL A 76 11.16 -26.73 -3.91
C VAL A 76 12.55 -26.85 -4.53
N ILE A 77 13.56 -26.21 -3.93
CA ILE A 77 14.95 -26.29 -4.39
C ILE A 77 15.47 -27.73 -4.33
N ASN A 78 15.04 -28.49 -3.30
CA ASN A 78 15.38 -29.90 -3.12
C ASN A 78 14.59 -30.86 -4.04
N GLY A 79 13.77 -30.32 -4.96
CA GLY A 79 13.05 -31.09 -5.99
C GLY A 79 11.61 -31.47 -5.61
N THR A 80 11.08 -31.00 -4.49
CA THR A 80 9.68 -31.23 -4.12
C THR A 80 8.77 -30.23 -4.82
N TYR A 81 8.07 -30.67 -5.86
CA TYR A 81 7.05 -29.86 -6.56
C TYR A 81 5.61 -30.15 -6.10
N ASP A 82 5.43 -31.10 -5.17
CA ASP A 82 4.13 -31.38 -4.56
C ASP A 82 3.84 -30.40 -3.41
N TYR A 83 2.95 -29.44 -3.65
CA TYR A 83 2.48 -28.45 -2.68
C TYR A 83 1.92 -29.04 -1.38
N THR A 84 1.49 -30.31 -1.37
CA THR A 84 0.99 -30.94 -0.15
C THR A 84 2.10 -31.29 0.84
N GLN A 85 3.35 -31.39 0.35
CA GLN A 85 4.54 -31.74 1.11
C GLN A 85 5.35 -30.51 1.52
N LEU A 86 5.16 -29.38 0.82
CA LEU A 86 5.82 -28.11 1.10
C LEU A 86 5.19 -27.43 2.34
N LYS A 87 6.00 -27.29 3.40
CA LYS A 87 5.61 -26.65 4.66
C LYS A 87 6.84 -26.04 5.35
N GLY A 88 6.64 -24.91 6.02
CA GLY A 88 7.60 -24.34 6.95
C GLY A 88 7.11 -24.42 8.40
N ASP A 89 7.86 -23.81 9.30
CA ASP A 89 7.56 -23.78 10.75
C ASP A 89 6.16 -23.24 11.09
N THR A 90 5.63 -22.31 10.29
CA THR A 90 4.33 -21.66 10.55
C THR A 90 3.15 -22.33 9.84
N GLY A 91 3.40 -23.33 8.97
CA GLY A 91 2.35 -24.04 8.26
C GLY A 91 2.72 -24.48 6.84
N PRO A 92 1.74 -24.99 6.08
CA PRO A 92 1.94 -25.41 4.69
C PRO A 92 2.14 -24.21 3.75
N LEU A 93 2.87 -24.43 2.64
CA LEU A 93 2.99 -23.46 1.56
C LEU A 93 1.61 -23.21 0.94
N VAL A 94 1.23 -21.94 0.99
CA VAL A 94 -0.11 -21.48 0.63
C VAL A 94 -0.09 -20.33 -0.38
N TYR A 95 1.12 -19.93 -0.78
CA TYR A 95 1.32 -18.91 -1.78
C TYR A 95 1.54 -19.56 -3.16
N PRO A 96 0.89 -19.06 -4.22
CA PRO A 96 1.13 -19.54 -5.58
C PRO A 96 2.56 -19.32 -6.06
N ALA A 97 2.92 -19.98 -7.16
CA ALA A 97 4.30 -20.13 -7.62
C ALA A 97 5.11 -18.83 -7.77
N GLY A 98 4.47 -17.69 -8.03
CA GLY A 98 5.15 -16.39 -8.08
C GLY A 98 5.90 -16.04 -6.78
N PHE A 99 5.33 -16.40 -5.63
CA PHE A 99 6.01 -16.29 -4.34
C PHE A 99 7.27 -17.16 -4.30
N VAL A 100 7.14 -18.44 -4.68
CA VAL A 100 8.23 -19.40 -4.65
C VAL A 100 9.43 -18.86 -5.42
N TYR A 101 9.26 -18.41 -6.67
CA TYR A 101 10.38 -17.90 -7.47
C TYR A 101 11.05 -16.65 -6.88
N ILE A 102 10.27 -15.70 -6.36
CA ILE A 102 10.82 -14.49 -5.75
C ILE A 102 11.60 -14.85 -4.50
N PHE A 103 11.05 -15.71 -3.64
CA PHE A 103 11.69 -16.12 -2.41
C PHE A 103 12.85 -17.12 -2.64
N THR A 104 12.88 -17.87 -3.74
CA THR A 104 14.06 -18.63 -4.19
C THR A 104 15.22 -17.70 -4.52
N ALA A 105 14.96 -16.61 -5.25
CA ALA A 105 16.00 -15.62 -5.50
C ALA A 105 16.52 -15.00 -4.20
N LEU A 106 15.61 -14.64 -3.28
CA LEU A 106 15.98 -14.11 -1.96
C LEU A 106 16.77 -15.13 -1.12
N TYR A 107 16.38 -16.40 -1.15
CA TYR A 107 17.06 -17.50 -0.44
C TYR A 107 18.53 -17.57 -0.86
N TYR A 108 18.83 -17.58 -2.16
CA TYR A 108 20.22 -17.59 -2.64
C TYR A 108 20.98 -16.31 -2.31
N ILE A 109 20.36 -15.13 -2.49
CA ILE A 109 21.02 -13.84 -2.22
C ILE A 109 21.36 -13.70 -0.73
N THR A 110 20.52 -14.20 0.16
CA THR A 110 20.67 -14.08 1.62
C THR A 110 21.47 -15.22 2.25
N ASN A 111 22.23 -15.98 1.45
CA ASN A 111 22.99 -17.14 1.92
C ASN A 111 22.06 -18.16 2.61
N HIS A 112 21.09 -18.68 1.87
CA HIS A 112 20.10 -19.65 2.34
C HIS A 112 19.20 -19.10 3.46
N GLY A 113 18.88 -17.80 3.43
CA GLY A 113 18.02 -17.16 4.43
C GLY A 113 18.70 -16.78 5.75
N VAL A 114 19.99 -17.10 5.93
CA VAL A 114 20.74 -16.84 7.19
C VAL A 114 21.11 -15.37 7.34
N ASN A 115 21.42 -14.68 6.25
CA ASN A 115 21.78 -13.26 6.28
C ASN A 115 20.55 -12.35 6.33
N ILE A 116 19.91 -12.30 7.50
CA ILE A 116 18.73 -11.47 7.75
C ILE A 116 19.01 -9.99 7.46
N ARG A 117 20.20 -9.50 7.82
CA ARG A 117 20.61 -8.10 7.58
C ARG A 117 20.51 -7.72 6.11
N LEU A 118 21.05 -8.56 5.22
CA LEU A 118 20.95 -8.36 3.80
C LEU A 118 19.48 -8.40 3.34
N GLY A 119 18.69 -9.33 3.87
CA GLY A 119 17.23 -9.38 3.66
C GLY A 119 16.54 -8.06 4.04
N GLN A 120 16.83 -7.49 5.20
CA GLN A 120 16.27 -6.20 5.64
C GLN A 120 16.60 -5.05 4.68
N TYR A 121 17.84 -4.99 4.16
CA TYR A 121 18.22 -3.98 3.17
C TYR A 121 17.49 -4.18 1.83
N ILE A 122 17.32 -5.43 1.38
CA ILE A 122 16.54 -5.73 0.16
C ILE A 122 15.08 -5.29 0.34
N PHE A 123 14.48 -5.59 1.49
CA PHE A 123 13.11 -5.17 1.79
C PHE A 123 12.97 -3.65 1.97
N ALA A 124 13.99 -2.97 2.48
CA ALA A 124 14.04 -1.50 2.46
C ALA A 124 14.07 -0.96 1.03
N VAL A 125 14.78 -1.61 0.10
CA VAL A 125 14.72 -1.26 -1.33
C VAL A 125 13.31 -1.48 -1.90
N PHE A 126 12.65 -2.59 -1.58
CA PHE A 126 11.25 -2.82 -1.98
C PHE A 126 10.30 -1.75 -1.43
N TYR A 127 10.50 -1.30 -0.18
CA TYR A 127 9.76 -0.20 0.40
C TYR A 127 9.98 1.12 -0.37
N LEU A 128 11.25 1.46 -0.63
CA LEU A 128 11.61 2.69 -1.35
C LEU A 128 11.08 2.71 -2.79
N ILE A 129 11.09 1.57 -3.49
CA ILE A 129 10.49 1.43 -4.83
C ILE A 129 8.97 1.60 -4.74
N THR A 130 8.33 0.95 -3.77
CA THR A 130 6.88 1.09 -3.53
C THR A 130 6.52 2.55 -3.31
N LEU A 131 7.29 3.26 -2.49
CA LEU A 131 7.07 4.68 -2.19
C LEU A 131 7.24 5.56 -3.44
N LEU A 132 8.23 5.30 -4.30
CA LEU A 132 8.38 6.01 -5.58
C LEU A 132 7.17 5.79 -6.49
N LEU A 133 6.68 4.56 -6.60
CA LEU A 133 5.51 4.23 -7.40
C LEU A 133 4.26 4.95 -6.88
N VAL A 134 4.07 4.99 -5.57
CA VAL A 134 2.98 5.72 -4.91
C VAL A 134 3.09 7.22 -5.15
N PHE A 135 4.26 7.81 -4.95
CA PHE A 135 4.51 9.23 -5.20
C PHE A 135 4.30 9.63 -6.66
N ARG A 136 4.69 8.77 -7.60
CA ARG A 136 4.41 8.98 -9.01
C ARG A 136 2.91 9.06 -9.28
N ILE A 137 2.11 8.17 -8.71
CA ILE A 137 0.64 8.20 -8.83
C ILE A 137 0.09 9.53 -8.27
N TYR A 138 0.57 9.96 -7.11
CA TYR A 138 0.14 11.23 -6.51
C TYR A 138 0.54 12.45 -7.34
N ASN A 139 1.75 12.47 -7.88
CA ASN A 139 2.23 13.55 -8.76
C ASN A 139 1.44 13.62 -10.07
N ARG A 140 1.03 12.46 -10.62
CA ARG A 140 0.20 12.39 -11.84
C ARG A 140 -1.23 12.83 -11.59
N THR A 141 -1.82 12.43 -10.47
CA THR A 141 -3.23 12.73 -10.17
C THR A 141 -3.45 14.14 -9.63
N LYS A 142 -2.46 14.73 -8.96
CA LYS A 142 -2.51 16.08 -8.35
C LYS A 142 -3.75 16.33 -7.47
N LYS A 143 -4.28 15.26 -6.85
CA LYS A 143 -5.48 15.33 -5.98
C LYS A 143 -5.14 15.63 -4.52
N VAL A 144 -3.97 15.21 -4.06
CA VAL A 144 -3.57 15.27 -2.66
C VAL A 144 -2.53 16.37 -2.46
N PRO A 145 -2.70 17.25 -1.46
CA PRO A 145 -1.74 18.31 -1.17
C PRO A 145 -0.44 17.75 -0.56
N PRO A 146 0.73 18.36 -0.84
CA PRO A 146 2.03 17.82 -0.47
C PRO A 146 2.27 17.52 1.01
N TYR A 147 1.71 18.32 1.92
CA TYR A 147 1.88 18.11 3.37
C TYR A 147 1.40 16.74 3.83
N VAL A 148 0.46 16.11 3.11
CA VAL A 148 -0.09 14.82 3.49
C VAL A 148 0.93 13.69 3.31
N PHE A 149 1.90 13.86 2.40
CA PHE A 149 2.96 12.87 2.17
C PHE A 149 3.87 12.69 3.39
N PHE A 150 3.97 13.69 4.27
CA PHE A 150 4.64 13.54 5.55
C PHE A 150 4.02 12.42 6.39
N PHE A 151 2.69 12.28 6.41
CA PHE A 151 2.03 11.20 7.16
C PHE A 151 2.19 9.84 6.47
N VAL A 152 2.32 9.81 5.14
CA VAL A 152 2.55 8.58 4.39
C VAL A 152 3.95 8.02 4.66
N CYS A 153 4.94 8.89 4.84
CA CYS A 153 6.34 8.53 5.11
C CYS A 153 6.58 8.35 6.62
N CYS A 154 6.43 9.42 7.38
CA CYS A 154 6.95 9.49 8.75
C CYS A 154 5.98 8.95 9.80
N ALA A 155 4.67 8.87 9.52
CA ALA A 155 3.69 8.47 10.53
C ALA A 155 3.44 6.95 10.61
N SER A 156 4.04 6.15 9.72
CA SER A 156 3.75 4.72 9.67
C SER A 156 4.87 3.84 10.19
N TYR A 157 4.99 3.78 11.52
CA TYR A 157 5.80 2.78 12.21
C TYR A 157 5.46 1.35 11.73
N ARG A 158 4.17 1.08 11.49
CA ARG A 158 3.68 -0.23 11.10
C ARG A 158 4.16 -0.69 9.74
N ILE A 159 4.18 0.21 8.75
CA ILE A 159 4.60 -0.14 7.38
C ILE A 159 6.10 -0.45 7.37
N HIS A 160 6.93 0.35 8.04
CA HIS A 160 8.34 0.04 8.25
C HIS A 160 8.54 -1.33 8.89
N SER A 161 7.75 -1.63 9.91
CA SER A 161 7.81 -2.91 10.61
C SER A 161 7.40 -4.10 9.73
N ILE A 162 6.38 -3.94 8.87
CA ILE A 162 5.91 -4.96 7.91
C ILE A 162 6.98 -5.25 6.84
N PHE A 163 7.55 -4.20 6.24
CA PHE A 163 8.58 -4.36 5.20
C PHE A 163 9.89 -4.85 5.80
N VAL A 164 10.45 -4.12 6.76
CA VAL A 164 11.89 -4.19 7.09
C VAL A 164 12.19 -5.00 8.35
N LEU A 165 11.24 -5.09 9.28
CA LEU A 165 11.45 -5.82 10.55
C LEU A 165 10.88 -7.23 10.54
N ARG A 166 10.01 -7.57 9.58
CA ARG A 166 9.31 -8.86 9.50
C ARG A 166 9.42 -9.54 8.14
N LEU A 167 9.78 -8.81 7.08
CA LEU A 167 10.07 -9.35 5.74
C LEU A 167 8.90 -10.13 5.12
N PHE A 168 7.66 -9.61 5.24
CA PHE A 168 6.48 -10.31 4.70
C PHE A 168 6.41 -10.33 3.18
N ASN A 169 5.69 -11.30 2.64
CA ASN A 169 5.38 -11.35 1.22
C ASN A 169 4.48 -10.17 0.74
N ASP A 170 3.55 -9.68 1.56
CA ASP A 170 2.60 -8.61 1.21
C ASP A 170 3.26 -7.35 0.59
N PRO A 171 4.35 -6.80 1.15
CA PRO A 171 5.24 -5.83 0.50
C PRO A 171 5.49 -6.02 -1.00
N VAL A 172 5.87 -7.23 -1.40
CA VAL A 172 6.21 -7.55 -2.80
C VAL A 172 4.96 -7.47 -3.66
N ALA A 173 3.84 -8.03 -3.19
CA ALA A 173 2.55 -7.94 -3.87
C ALA A 173 2.10 -6.49 -4.05
N MET A 174 2.26 -5.65 -3.02
CA MET A 174 1.88 -4.24 -3.08
C MET A 174 2.77 -3.41 -4.01
N MET A 175 4.08 -3.69 -4.06
CA MET A 175 4.98 -3.09 -5.03
C MET A 175 4.51 -3.36 -6.46
N LEU A 176 4.19 -4.62 -6.78
CA LEU A 176 3.66 -5.02 -8.09
C LEU A 176 2.30 -4.39 -8.39
N LEU A 177 1.44 -4.21 -7.38
CA LEU A 177 0.16 -3.52 -7.53
C LEU A 177 0.34 -2.06 -7.94
N PHE A 178 1.18 -1.31 -7.22
CA PHE A 178 1.41 0.09 -7.56
C PHE A 178 2.15 0.24 -8.90
N ALA A 179 2.98 -0.73 -9.29
CA ALA A 179 3.57 -0.78 -10.63
C ALA A 179 2.48 -0.95 -11.70
N ALA A 180 1.54 -1.88 -11.50
CA ALA A 180 0.40 -2.08 -12.41
C ALA A 180 -0.48 -0.82 -12.53
N VAL A 181 -0.79 -0.16 -11.40
CA VAL A 181 -1.55 1.09 -11.40
C VAL A 181 -0.85 2.20 -12.18
N ASN A 182 0.48 2.34 -12.02
CA ASN A 182 1.27 3.30 -12.80
C ASN A 182 1.17 3.02 -14.31
N LEU A 183 1.28 1.75 -14.71
CA LEU A 183 1.14 1.35 -16.12
C LEU A 183 -0.25 1.64 -16.68
N PHE A 184 -1.31 1.43 -15.89
CA PHE A 184 -2.67 1.80 -16.29
C PHE A 184 -2.84 3.31 -16.47
N ILE A 185 -2.23 4.13 -15.59
CA ILE A 185 -2.25 5.59 -15.71
C ILE A 185 -1.56 6.07 -16.98
N ASP A 186 -0.53 5.36 -17.44
CA ASP A 186 0.22 5.70 -18.66
C ASP A 186 -0.37 5.09 -19.94
N GLY A 187 -1.46 4.32 -19.83
CA GLY A 187 -2.13 3.69 -20.97
C GLY A 187 -1.53 2.35 -21.43
N TYR A 188 -0.56 1.79 -20.70
CA TYR A 188 0.02 0.46 -20.98
C TYR A 188 -0.85 -0.66 -20.37
N TRP A 189 -2.07 -0.81 -20.87
CA TRP A 189 -3.08 -1.72 -20.30
C TRP A 189 -2.64 -3.18 -20.27
N THR A 190 -2.02 -3.70 -21.34
CA THR A 190 -1.58 -5.10 -21.41
C THR A 190 -0.52 -5.41 -20.37
N LEU A 191 0.48 -4.54 -20.23
CA LEU A 191 1.56 -4.71 -19.26
C LEU A 191 1.05 -4.51 -17.83
N GLY A 192 0.16 -3.53 -17.61
CA GLY A 192 -0.52 -3.32 -16.32
C GLY A 192 -1.33 -4.55 -15.90
N CYS A 193 -2.08 -5.16 -16.83
CA CYS A 193 -2.79 -6.42 -16.58
C CYS A 193 -1.84 -7.57 -16.26
N ALA A 194 -0.70 -7.68 -16.96
CA ALA A 194 0.30 -8.71 -16.69
C ALA A 194 0.91 -8.58 -15.29
N MET A 195 1.21 -7.34 -14.85
CA MET A 195 1.71 -7.06 -13.50
C MET A 195 0.64 -7.29 -12.43
N TYR A 196 -0.59 -6.82 -12.66
CA TYR A 196 -1.71 -7.00 -11.72
C TYR A 196 -2.04 -8.48 -11.47
N ARG A 197 -1.91 -9.33 -12.50
CA ARG A 197 -2.10 -10.80 -12.37
C ARG A 197 -1.15 -11.45 -11.37
N GLN A 198 0.03 -10.87 -11.14
CA GLN A 198 0.98 -11.37 -10.14
C GLN A 198 0.60 -10.94 -8.70
N VAL A 199 -0.24 -9.90 -8.56
CA VAL A 199 -0.74 -9.40 -7.28
C VAL A 199 -1.94 -10.21 -6.81
N SER A 200 -2.91 -10.42 -7.69
CA SER A 200 -4.16 -11.11 -7.36
C SER A 200 -3.98 -12.62 -7.51
N LEU A 201 -3.62 -13.26 -6.41
CA LEU A 201 -3.66 -14.72 -6.25
C LEU A 201 -5.11 -15.26 -6.13
N THR A 202 -6.10 -14.53 -6.65
CA THR A 202 -7.50 -14.94 -6.77
C THR A 202 -8.14 -14.10 -7.89
N GLN A 203 -8.20 -14.63 -9.11
CA GLN A 203 -9.43 -14.71 -9.89
C GLN A 203 -9.28 -15.79 -10.97
N LEU A 204 -10.11 -16.81 -10.81
CA LEU A 204 -10.27 -17.94 -11.72
C LEU A 204 -10.97 -17.44 -13.02
N LEU A 205 -10.50 -17.95 -14.16
CA LEU A 205 -11.17 -18.04 -15.48
C LEU A 205 -11.24 -16.79 -16.39
N LYS A 206 -10.29 -16.71 -17.34
CA LYS A 206 -10.52 -17.07 -18.76
C LYS A 206 -9.28 -16.68 -19.60
N TYR A 207 -8.74 -17.67 -20.30
CA TYR A 207 -7.60 -17.68 -21.23
C TYR A 207 -6.28 -18.30 -20.73
N CYS A 208 -6.15 -19.56 -21.13
CA CYS A 208 -5.07 -20.52 -21.07
C CYS A 208 -3.79 -20.12 -21.82
N SER A 209 -3.15 -19.00 -21.47
CA SER A 209 -1.75 -18.80 -21.90
C SER A 209 -0.92 -18.18 -20.77
N ARG A 210 -0.33 -19.10 -19.97
CA ARG A 210 0.72 -18.94 -18.95
C ARG A 210 0.24 -18.38 -17.59
N LEU A 211 0.06 -19.12 -16.49
CA LEU A 211 0.35 -20.50 -16.06
C LEU A 211 1.79 -21.01 -16.15
N LEU A 212 2.73 -20.31 -16.79
CA LEU A 212 4.10 -20.80 -16.98
C LEU A 212 4.83 -21.03 -15.64
N LEU A 213 4.57 -20.17 -14.65
CA LEU A 213 5.15 -20.26 -13.31
C LEU A 213 4.58 -21.45 -12.52
N GLY A 214 3.32 -21.82 -12.73
CA GLY A 214 2.69 -22.94 -12.02
C GLY A 214 2.89 -24.30 -12.67
N VAL A 215 3.41 -24.35 -13.91
CA VAL A 215 3.50 -25.59 -14.71
C VAL A 215 4.21 -26.73 -13.97
N PRO A 216 5.40 -26.53 -13.36
CA PRO A 216 6.07 -27.64 -12.66
C PRO A 216 5.22 -28.26 -11.55
N PHE A 217 4.53 -27.42 -10.77
CA PHE A 217 3.70 -27.85 -9.65
C PHE A 217 2.37 -28.50 -10.10
N LEU A 218 1.82 -28.02 -11.21
CA LEU A 218 0.58 -28.57 -11.79
C LEU A 218 0.79 -29.87 -12.55
N LEU A 219 1.99 -30.11 -13.08
CA LEU A 219 2.34 -31.39 -13.67
C LEU A 219 2.51 -32.47 -12.59
N GLU A 220 3.04 -32.10 -11.42
CA GLU A 220 3.25 -33.03 -10.31
C GLU A 220 1.94 -33.35 -9.56
N ASN A 221 1.27 -32.33 -9.03
CA ASN A 221 0.04 -32.51 -8.25
C ASN A 221 -0.93 -31.33 -8.44
N PRO A 222 -1.78 -31.35 -9.50
CA PRO A 222 -2.66 -30.23 -9.79
C PRO A 222 -3.74 -30.00 -8.72
N THR A 223 -4.26 -31.06 -8.11
CA THR A 223 -5.25 -30.96 -7.02
C THR A 223 -4.60 -30.41 -5.76
N GLY A 224 -3.39 -30.86 -5.41
CA GLY A 224 -2.59 -30.34 -4.31
C GLY A 224 -2.24 -28.86 -4.48
N TYR A 225 -1.78 -28.46 -5.66
CA TYR A 225 -1.47 -27.06 -5.98
C TYR A 225 -2.72 -26.17 -5.84
N LEU A 226 -3.84 -26.55 -6.48
CA LEU A 226 -5.05 -25.74 -6.43
C LEU A 226 -5.67 -25.67 -5.03
N SER A 227 -5.70 -26.79 -4.31
CA SER A 227 -6.29 -26.85 -2.97
C SER A 227 -5.47 -26.11 -1.91
N ARG A 228 -4.13 -26.09 -2.00
CA ARG A 228 -3.26 -25.39 -1.05
C ARG A 228 -3.09 -23.91 -1.38
N ALA A 229 -2.73 -23.62 -2.63
CA ALA A 229 -2.47 -22.24 -3.07
C ALA A 229 -3.75 -21.39 -3.12
N PHE A 230 -4.92 -22.03 -3.26
CA PHE A 230 -6.24 -21.39 -3.22
C PHE A 230 -7.15 -22.02 -2.16
N ASP A 231 -6.59 -22.35 -0.99
CA ASP A 231 -7.35 -22.95 0.12
C ASP A 231 -8.37 -21.94 0.70
N LEU A 232 -9.64 -22.10 0.32
CA LEU A 232 -10.79 -21.33 0.83
C LEU A 232 -11.32 -21.87 2.17
N GLY A 233 -10.79 -22.98 2.68
CA GLY A 233 -11.20 -23.61 3.94
C GLY A 233 -10.54 -23.02 5.19
N ARG A 234 -9.50 -22.18 5.04
CA ARG A 234 -8.79 -21.59 6.16
C ARG A 234 -9.65 -20.60 6.93
N GLN A 235 -9.70 -20.82 8.25
CA GLN A 235 -10.41 -19.98 9.19
C GLN A 235 -9.42 -19.03 9.88
N PHE A 236 -9.80 -17.77 9.99
CA PHE A 236 -9.06 -16.82 10.82
C PHE A 236 -9.20 -17.22 12.28
N MET A 237 -8.10 -17.21 13.04
CA MET A 237 -8.15 -17.48 14.47
C MET A 237 -8.69 -16.25 15.20
N PHE A 238 -9.58 -16.44 16.17
CA PHE A 238 -10.16 -15.33 16.93
C PHE A 238 -9.10 -14.46 17.63
N LYS A 239 -7.98 -15.05 18.07
CA LYS A 239 -6.85 -14.30 18.67
C LYS A 239 -6.18 -13.29 17.73
N TRP A 240 -6.27 -13.49 16.41
CA TRP A 240 -5.64 -12.65 15.39
C TRP A 240 -6.62 -11.68 14.72
N THR A 241 -7.90 -11.69 15.11
CA THR A 241 -8.90 -10.79 14.50
C THR A 241 -8.78 -9.37 15.06
N VAL A 242 -8.52 -8.41 14.16
CA VAL A 242 -8.45 -6.98 14.53
C VAL A 242 -9.83 -6.33 14.48
N ASN A 243 -10.69 -6.76 13.54
CA ASN A 243 -11.95 -6.07 13.23
C ASN A 243 -13.19 -6.73 13.84
N TRP A 244 -13.08 -7.97 14.33
CA TRP A 244 -14.23 -8.75 14.81
C TRP A 244 -14.17 -9.09 16.30
N ARG A 245 -13.28 -8.43 17.05
CA ARG A 245 -13.09 -8.72 18.49
C ARG A 245 -14.32 -8.39 19.34
N PHE A 246 -15.23 -7.58 18.82
CA PHE A 246 -16.52 -7.27 19.44
C PHE A 246 -17.51 -8.46 19.43
N LEU A 247 -17.28 -9.47 18.59
CA LEU A 247 -18.09 -10.68 18.58
C LEU A 247 -17.57 -11.70 19.61
N PRO A 248 -18.45 -12.46 20.27
CA PRO A 248 -18.05 -13.61 21.05
C PRO A 248 -17.29 -14.63 20.19
N GLU A 249 -16.28 -15.29 20.76
CA GLU A 249 -15.44 -16.26 20.04
C GLU A 249 -16.26 -17.40 19.42
N TRP A 250 -17.26 -17.91 20.15
CA TRP A 250 -18.16 -18.96 19.67
C TRP A 250 -18.98 -18.55 18.44
N LEU A 251 -19.28 -17.25 18.29
CA LEU A 251 -19.99 -16.71 17.14
C LEU A 251 -19.01 -16.44 15.99
N PHE A 252 -17.81 -15.93 16.30
CA PHE A 252 -16.77 -15.69 15.30
C PHE A 252 -16.31 -16.98 14.61
N LEU A 253 -16.19 -18.09 15.34
CA LEU A 253 -15.81 -19.40 14.81
C LEU A 253 -17.00 -20.19 14.22
N ASN A 254 -18.21 -19.65 14.27
CA ASN A 254 -19.41 -20.36 13.83
C ASN A 254 -19.43 -20.50 12.30
N ARG A 255 -19.55 -21.74 11.80
CA ARG A 255 -19.58 -22.02 10.35
C ARG A 255 -20.74 -21.33 9.62
N TYR A 256 -21.92 -21.24 10.24
CA TYR A 256 -23.07 -20.52 9.66
C TYR A 256 -22.81 -19.02 9.60
N PHE A 257 -22.11 -18.45 10.59
CA PHE A 257 -21.70 -17.05 10.57
C PHE A 257 -20.71 -16.78 9.42
N HIS A 258 -19.73 -17.66 9.20
CA HIS A 258 -18.82 -17.55 8.05
C HIS A 258 -19.53 -17.72 6.70
N ILE A 259 -20.47 -18.66 6.59
CA ILE A 259 -21.29 -18.85 5.38
C ILE A 259 -22.18 -17.62 5.14
N LEU A 260 -22.79 -17.05 6.19
CA LEU A 260 -23.58 -15.84 6.09
C LEU A 260 -22.72 -14.65 5.66
N LEU A 261 -21.52 -14.51 6.22
CA LEU A 261 -20.54 -13.51 5.79
C LEU A 261 -20.12 -13.71 4.34
N LEU A 262 -19.88 -14.95 3.92
CA LEU A 262 -19.54 -15.29 2.54
C LEU A 262 -20.72 -15.01 1.61
N ALA A 263 -21.95 -15.36 1.98
CA ALA A 263 -23.15 -15.07 1.22
C ALA A 263 -23.41 -13.57 1.14
N ALA A 264 -23.27 -12.83 2.24
CA ALA A 264 -23.33 -11.38 2.26
C ALA A 264 -22.20 -10.77 1.41
N HIS A 265 -21.00 -11.35 1.43
CA HIS A 265 -19.88 -10.92 0.60
C HIS A 265 -20.13 -11.21 -0.88
N LEU A 266 -20.60 -12.40 -1.25
CA LEU A 266 -20.94 -12.79 -2.63
C LEU A 266 -22.11 -11.97 -3.15
N LEU A 267 -23.15 -11.75 -2.33
CA LEU A 267 -24.24 -10.84 -2.63
C LEU A 267 -23.72 -9.42 -2.81
N THR A 268 -22.82 -8.96 -1.92
CA THR A 268 -22.14 -7.67 -2.09
C THR A 268 -21.31 -7.65 -3.36
N LEU A 269 -20.61 -8.73 -3.73
CA LEU A 269 -19.81 -8.87 -4.97
C LEU A 269 -20.69 -8.88 -6.22
N LEU A 270 -21.89 -9.45 -6.12
CA LEU A 270 -22.87 -9.52 -7.19
C LEU A 270 -23.54 -8.16 -7.36
N LEU A 271 -24.00 -7.56 -6.26
CA LEU A 271 -24.41 -6.16 -6.19
C LEU A 271 -23.27 -5.22 -6.62
N PHE A 272 -22.01 -5.56 -6.38
CA PHE A 272 -20.79 -4.83 -6.78
C PHE A 272 -20.52 -4.94 -8.28
N ALA A 273 -20.73 -6.11 -8.88
CA ALA A 273 -20.68 -6.31 -10.33
C ALA A 273 -21.73 -5.45 -11.03
N PHE A 274 -22.87 -5.21 -10.36
CA PHE A 274 -23.93 -4.33 -10.86
C PHE A 274 -23.77 -2.86 -10.43
N HIS A 275 -23.15 -2.55 -9.29
CA HIS A 275 -23.01 -1.21 -8.68
C HIS A 275 -21.73 -1.14 -7.81
N ARG A 276 -20.65 -0.50 -8.31
CA ARG A 276 -19.29 -0.45 -7.74
C ARG A 276 -19.19 0.07 -6.27
N TRP A 277 -18.82 -0.77 -5.27
CA TRP A 277 -17.92 -0.52 -4.07
C TRP A 277 -17.99 -1.68 -3.00
N LYS A 278 -17.21 -1.78 -1.88
CA LYS A 278 -15.90 -2.44 -1.56
C LYS A 278 -16.04 -3.58 -0.49
N SER A 279 -15.03 -4.45 -0.37
CA SER A 279 -14.88 -5.64 0.51
C SER A 279 -14.25 -5.41 1.91
N ARG A 280 -14.49 -6.33 2.89
CA ARG A 280 -13.89 -6.37 4.27
C ARG A 280 -13.44 -7.78 4.71
N SER A 281 -12.23 -7.87 5.28
CA SER A 281 -11.83 -8.37 6.64
C SER A 281 -10.29 -8.48 6.64
N LEU A 282 -9.57 -8.02 7.68
CA LEU A 282 -8.12 -7.78 7.55
C LEU A 282 -7.32 -8.28 8.78
N HIS A 283 -6.42 -9.22 8.52
CA HIS A 283 -5.25 -9.59 9.33
C HIS A 283 -4.25 -8.43 9.46
N TYR A 284 -3.29 -8.49 10.40
CA TYR A 284 -2.38 -7.38 10.69
C TYR A 284 -1.49 -6.95 9.50
N GLN A 285 -1.20 -7.88 8.58
CA GLN A 285 -0.44 -7.63 7.35
C GLN A 285 -1.21 -6.74 6.37
N PHE A 286 -2.54 -6.81 6.36
CA PHE A 286 -3.35 -6.14 5.34
C PHE A 286 -3.34 -4.61 5.41
N TYR A 287 -2.80 -4.01 6.47
CA TYR A 287 -2.65 -2.57 6.54
C TYR A 287 -1.88 -2.01 5.33
N VAL A 288 -0.85 -2.75 4.88
CA VAL A 288 -0.05 -2.37 3.69
C VAL A 288 -0.88 -2.29 2.42
N TRP A 289 -1.98 -3.04 2.33
CA TRP A 289 -2.80 -3.14 1.13
C TRP A 289 -3.59 -1.88 0.78
N TYR A 290 -3.83 -1.02 1.78
CA TYR A 290 -4.65 0.16 1.55
C TYR A 290 -4.10 1.42 2.21
N PHE A 291 -3.12 1.34 3.12
CA PHE A 291 -2.48 2.49 3.76
C PHE A 291 -2.12 3.60 2.77
N HIS A 292 -1.32 3.26 1.75
CA HIS A 292 -0.87 4.20 0.71
C HIS A 292 -2.00 4.71 -0.19
N THR A 293 -3.21 4.14 -0.11
CA THR A 293 -4.39 4.60 -0.86
C THR A 293 -5.28 5.54 -0.05
N LEU A 294 -5.18 5.54 1.29
CA LEU A 294 -6.06 6.31 2.18
C LEU A 294 -6.06 7.82 1.89
N PRO A 295 -4.89 8.48 1.71
CA PRO A 295 -4.89 9.89 1.35
C PRO A 295 -5.57 10.15 0.01
N TYR A 296 -5.44 9.24 -0.95
CA TYR A 296 -6.10 9.42 -2.24
C TYR A 296 -7.61 9.41 -2.06
N LEU A 297 -8.14 8.42 -1.33
CA LEU A 297 -9.58 8.25 -1.09
C LEU A 297 -10.20 9.45 -0.35
N LEU A 298 -9.50 9.97 0.67
CA LEU A 298 -9.98 11.10 1.48
C LEU A 298 -9.99 12.44 0.72
N TRP A 299 -9.03 12.64 -0.19
CA TRP A 299 -8.91 13.86 -0.99
C TRP A 299 -9.54 13.75 -2.39
N SER A 300 -9.92 12.55 -2.83
CA SER A 300 -10.73 12.35 -4.04
C SER A 300 -12.23 12.46 -3.80
N GLY A 301 -12.70 12.40 -2.54
CA GLY A 301 -14.11 12.52 -2.18
C GLY A 301 -14.70 13.91 -2.48
N GLY A 302 -15.97 13.97 -2.85
CA GLY A 302 -16.61 15.20 -3.36
C GLY A 302 -16.95 16.26 -2.32
N VAL A 303 -16.82 15.94 -1.03
CA VAL A 303 -17.10 16.89 0.06
C VAL A 303 -15.91 17.85 0.21
N LYS A 304 -15.84 18.87 -0.66
CA LYS A 304 -14.81 19.93 -0.61
C LYS A 304 -14.78 20.63 0.76
N LYS A 305 -15.93 20.70 1.45
CA LYS A 305 -16.11 21.29 2.79
C LYS A 305 -15.64 20.41 3.95
N LEU A 306 -15.26 19.14 3.72
CA LEU A 306 -14.68 18.34 4.80
C LEU A 306 -13.38 19.03 5.22
N ALA A 307 -13.33 19.51 6.46
CA ALA A 307 -12.19 20.25 6.97
C ALA A 307 -10.92 19.41 6.79
N HIS A 308 -9.84 20.02 6.32
CA HIS A 308 -8.54 19.34 6.18
C HIS A 308 -8.12 18.63 7.47
N LEU A 309 -8.45 19.23 8.62
CA LEU A 309 -8.24 18.65 9.94
C LEU A 309 -8.98 17.32 10.14
N LEU A 310 -10.22 17.20 9.68
CA LEU A 310 -10.99 15.96 9.82
C LEU A 310 -10.41 14.83 8.94
N ARG A 311 -9.91 15.14 7.74
CA ARG A 311 -9.21 14.14 6.91
C ARG A 311 -7.94 13.62 7.58
N VAL A 312 -7.14 14.53 8.14
CA VAL A 312 -5.92 14.16 8.87
C VAL A 312 -6.26 13.39 10.16
N LEU A 313 -7.32 13.80 10.87
CA LEU A 313 -7.82 13.07 12.04
C LEU A 313 -8.24 11.64 11.67
N ILE A 314 -8.94 11.45 10.55
CA ILE A 314 -9.31 10.11 10.07
C ILE A 314 -8.06 9.26 9.79
N LEU A 315 -7.03 9.82 9.12
CA LEU A 315 -5.76 9.11 8.92
C LEU A 315 -5.11 8.70 10.26
N GLY A 316 -5.07 9.63 11.22
CA GLY A 316 -4.50 9.39 12.55
C GLY A 316 -5.28 8.35 13.35
N LEU A 317 -6.61 8.39 13.33
CA LEU A 317 -7.47 7.41 13.98
C LEU A 317 -7.31 6.01 13.36
N ILE A 318 -7.16 5.92 12.04
CA ILE A 318 -6.89 4.64 11.37
C ILE A 318 -5.54 4.09 11.82
N GLU A 319 -4.45 4.88 11.77
CA GLU A 319 -3.12 4.44 12.24
C GLU A 319 -3.15 4.03 13.72
N LEU A 320 -3.82 4.81 14.58
CA LEU A 320 -3.99 4.50 16.01
C LEU A 320 -4.74 3.18 16.22
N SER A 321 -5.84 2.98 15.48
CA SER A 321 -6.64 1.76 15.55
C SER A 321 -5.83 0.53 15.17
N TRP A 322 -4.96 0.64 14.16
CA TRP A 322 -4.06 -0.46 13.79
C TRP A 322 -2.96 -0.68 14.82
N ASN A 323 -2.43 0.37 15.45
CA ASN A 323 -1.36 0.28 16.44
C ASN A 323 -1.78 -0.15 17.84
N THR A 324 -3.08 -0.19 18.13
CA THR A 324 -3.60 -0.72 19.39
C THR A 324 -3.52 -2.26 19.40
N TYR A 325 -2.66 -2.83 20.25
CA TYR A 325 -2.58 -4.28 20.49
C TYR A 325 -2.61 -4.61 22.00
N PRO A 326 -3.49 -5.52 22.47
CA PRO A 326 -4.60 -6.14 21.74
C PRO A 326 -5.66 -5.10 21.33
N SER A 327 -6.40 -5.36 20.25
CA SER A 327 -7.46 -4.47 19.78
C SER A 327 -8.56 -4.31 20.83
N THR A 328 -9.08 -3.09 21.00
CA THR A 328 -10.19 -2.80 21.92
C THR A 328 -11.49 -2.56 21.16
N ASN A 329 -12.62 -2.55 21.89
CA ASN A 329 -13.92 -2.17 21.31
C ASN A 329 -13.86 -0.76 20.70
N SER A 330 -13.20 0.18 21.39
CA SER A 330 -13.03 1.55 20.93
C SER A 330 -12.17 1.64 19.68
N SER A 331 -11.04 0.93 19.61
CA SER A 331 -10.16 0.95 18.41
C SER A 331 -10.87 0.33 17.20
N SER A 332 -11.64 -0.73 17.42
CA SER A 332 -12.45 -1.38 16.38
C SER A 332 -13.56 -0.47 15.88
N ALA A 333 -14.33 0.14 16.79
CA ALA A 333 -15.42 1.06 16.44
C ALA A 333 -14.89 2.30 15.70
N ALA A 334 -13.80 2.90 16.18
CA ALA A 334 -13.15 4.04 15.53
C ALA A 334 -12.73 3.70 14.09
N LEU A 335 -12.16 2.53 13.87
CA LEU A 335 -11.77 2.06 12.54
C LEU A 335 -13.00 1.93 11.62
N HIS A 336 -14.09 1.34 12.12
CA HIS A 336 -15.32 1.17 11.35
C HIS A 336 -15.97 2.51 10.98
N VAL A 337 -16.05 3.44 11.94
CA VAL A 337 -16.58 4.79 11.73
C VAL A 337 -15.73 5.55 10.71
N CYS A 338 -14.40 5.51 10.83
CA CYS A 338 -13.49 6.13 9.87
C CYS A 338 -13.71 5.61 8.44
N HIS A 339 -13.80 4.29 8.26
CA HIS A 339 -14.06 3.70 6.95
C HIS A 339 -15.47 4.03 6.43
N PHE A 340 -16.47 4.05 7.30
CA PHE A 340 -17.83 4.45 6.92
C PHE A 340 -17.86 5.91 6.40
N ILE A 341 -17.19 6.84 7.10
CA ILE A 341 -17.06 8.23 6.66
C ILE A 341 -16.36 8.32 5.30
N ILE A 342 -15.25 7.59 5.10
CA ILE A 342 -14.54 7.54 3.82
C ILE A 342 -15.48 7.07 2.70
N LEU A 343 -16.21 5.98 2.93
CA LEU A 343 -17.16 5.43 1.95
C LEU A 343 -18.30 6.40 1.63
N LEU A 344 -18.89 7.02 2.66
CA LEU A 344 -19.94 8.01 2.50
C LEU A 344 -19.44 9.23 1.70
N CYS A 345 -18.23 9.72 1.98
CA CYS A 345 -17.63 10.84 1.23
C CYS A 345 -17.38 10.52 -0.25
N LEU A 346 -17.07 9.26 -0.55
CA LEU A 346 -16.86 8.78 -1.91
C LEU A 346 -18.20 8.54 -2.62
N TRP A 347 -19.21 8.06 -1.91
CA TRP A 347 -20.57 7.87 -2.43
C TRP A 347 -21.23 9.21 -2.80
N LEU A 348 -21.07 10.21 -1.94
CA LEU A 348 -21.57 11.58 -2.17
C LEU A 348 -20.72 12.36 -3.17
N ALA A 349 -19.68 11.75 -3.76
CA ALA A 349 -18.85 12.44 -4.74
C ALA A 349 -19.63 12.69 -6.04
N PRO A 350 -19.60 13.93 -6.59
CA PRO A 350 -20.23 14.21 -7.88
C PRO A 350 -19.69 13.28 -8.97
N SER A 351 -20.56 12.80 -9.85
CA SER A 351 -20.15 12.03 -11.02
C SER A 351 -19.24 12.85 -11.94
N LEU A 352 -18.41 12.17 -12.73
CA LEU A 352 -17.52 12.84 -13.70
C LEU A 352 -18.27 13.77 -14.67
N SER A 353 -19.55 13.51 -14.96
CA SER A 353 -20.36 14.39 -15.82
C SER A 353 -20.69 15.72 -15.15
N SER A 354 -21.10 15.72 -13.88
CA SER A 354 -21.43 16.95 -13.15
C SER A 354 -20.19 17.80 -12.84
N ALA A 355 -19.04 17.17 -12.55
CA ALA A 355 -17.79 17.88 -12.36
C ALA A 355 -17.32 18.62 -13.63
N SER A 356 -17.55 18.05 -14.82
CA SER A 356 -17.23 18.69 -16.09
C SER A 356 -18.15 19.89 -16.40
N ALA A 357 -19.40 19.83 -15.95
CA ALA A 357 -20.37 20.92 -16.09
C ALA A 357 -20.02 22.10 -15.17
N GLU A 358 -19.71 21.86 -13.89
CA GLU A 358 -19.26 22.89 -12.94
C GLU A 358 -18.01 23.63 -13.44
N LEU A 359 -17.05 22.91 -14.04
CA LEU A 359 -15.80 23.49 -14.54
C LEU A 359 -16.01 24.38 -15.77
N LYS A 360 -16.99 24.03 -16.62
CA LYS A 360 -17.42 24.87 -17.75
C LYS A 360 -18.16 26.12 -17.26
N GLU A 361 -19.03 25.97 -16.27
CA GLU A 361 -19.79 27.07 -15.69
C GLU A 361 -18.88 28.07 -14.97
N HIS A 362 -17.89 27.59 -14.21
CA HIS A 362 -16.95 28.45 -13.48
C HIS A 362 -15.95 29.18 -14.40
N LYS A 363 -15.64 28.62 -15.59
CA LYS A 363 -14.90 29.33 -16.64
C LYS A 363 -15.76 30.40 -17.31
N SER A 364 -17.00 30.05 -17.67
CA SER A 364 -18.00 30.98 -18.24
C SER A 364 -18.24 32.20 -17.33
N VAL A 365 -18.35 32.01 -16.02
CA VAL A 365 -18.53 33.11 -15.05
C VAL A 365 -17.27 33.97 -14.90
N LYS A 366 -16.08 33.41 -15.09
CA LYS A 366 -14.82 34.17 -15.09
C LYS A 366 -14.65 35.00 -16.36
N ASP A 367 -14.96 34.43 -17.52
CA ASP A 367 -14.89 35.12 -18.81
C ASP A 367 -15.95 36.22 -18.96
N LYS A 368 -17.07 36.13 -18.21
CA LYS A 368 -18.08 37.22 -18.13
C LYS A 368 -17.74 38.32 -17.11
N ARG A 369 -16.68 38.14 -16.31
CA ARG A 369 -16.23 39.10 -15.28
C ARG A 369 -14.88 39.75 -15.60
N GLN A 370 -14.26 39.36 -16.72
CA GLN A 370 -13.21 40.11 -17.40
C GLN A 370 -13.83 40.84 -18.58
#